data_AF-A0A0G2UT20-F1
#
_entry.id   AF-A0A0G2UT20-F1
#
_cell.length_a   1.000
_cell.length_b   1.000
_cell.length_c   1.000
_cell.angle_alpha   90.00
_cell.angle_beta   90.00
_cell.angle_gamma   90.00
#
_symmetry.space_group_name_H-M   'P 1'
#
loop_
_entity.id
_entity.type
_entity.pdbx_description
1 polymer ?
#
loop_
_entity_poly.entity_id
_entity_poly.type
_entity_poly.pdbx_seq_one_letter_code
_entity_poly.pdbx_strand_id
1 'polypeptide(L)'
;VNRQLMGYGNKLNEEFANIINKRFKYPPSSDSGDADVLDTLLRLMRENESELSLIDIKHLLMDFFTAGTDTTSSTLEWAMTELIRNPEKMAKAQAELE
;
A
#
# COMPACT_ATOMS: atom_id res chain seq x y z
N VAL A 1 -16.96 5.95 -18.12
CA VAL A 1 -16.37 5.88 -16.76
C VAL A 1 -17.02 6.95 -15.89
N ASN A 2 -17.44 6.61 -14.66
CA ASN A 2 -18.20 7.49 -13.77
C ASN A 2 -17.33 8.68 -13.29
N ARG A 3 -17.82 9.91 -13.46
CA ARG A 3 -17.11 11.16 -13.12
C ARG A 3 -16.67 11.20 -11.64
N GLN A 4 -17.42 10.57 -10.74
CA GLN A 4 -17.05 10.50 -9.32
C GLN A 4 -15.88 9.56 -9.05
N LEU A 5 -15.86 8.38 -9.69
CA LEU A 5 -14.74 7.42 -9.58
C LEU A 5 -13.43 8.02 -10.09
N MET A 6 -13.49 8.75 -11.22
CA MET A 6 -12.34 9.51 -11.72
C MET A 6 -11.86 10.58 -10.71
N GLY A 7 -12.80 11.24 -10.02
CA GLY A 7 -12.48 12.20 -8.97
C GLY A 7 -11.70 11.59 -7.80
N TYR A 8 -12.08 10.41 -7.33
CA TYR A 8 -11.37 9.72 -6.25
C TYR A 8 -9.98 9.22 -6.68
N GLY A 9 -9.87 8.63 -7.86
CA GLY A 9 -8.58 8.19 -8.40
C GLY A 9 -7.59 9.35 -8.55
N ASN A 10 -8.06 10.51 -9.01
CA ASN A 10 -7.21 11.70 -9.14
C ASN A 10 -6.70 12.20 -7.78
N LYS A 11 -7.55 12.26 -6.76
CA LYS A 11 -7.14 12.63 -5.41
C LYS A 11 -6.06 11.69 -4.86
N LEU A 12 -6.22 10.39 -5.08
CA LEU A 12 -5.26 9.40 -4.60
C LEU A 12 -3.90 9.52 -5.32
N ASN A 13 -3.92 9.79 -6.63
CA ASN A 13 -2.72 10.12 -7.39
C ASN A 13 -2.01 11.38 -6.86
N GLU A 14 -2.76 12.42 -6.48
CA GLU A 14 -2.21 13.63 -5.87
C GLU A 14 -1.53 13.33 -4.54
N GLU A 15 -2.15 12.51 -3.68
CA GLU A 15 -1.54 12.10 -2.41
C GLU A 15 -0.25 11.30 -2.61
N PHE A 16 -0.23 10.35 -3.54
CA PHE A 16 1.00 9.62 -3.87
C PHE A 16 2.09 10.56 -4.41
N ALA A 17 1.73 11.51 -5.27
CA ALA A 17 2.68 12.51 -5.73
C ALA A 17 3.25 13.34 -4.57
N ASN A 18 2.43 13.73 -3.59
CA ASN A 18 2.87 14.46 -2.40
C ASN A 18 3.84 13.63 -1.55
N ILE A 19 3.52 12.35 -1.30
CA ILE A 19 4.38 11.44 -0.54
C ILE A 19 5.72 11.24 -1.26
N ILE A 20 5.69 10.94 -2.55
CA ILE A 20 6.91 10.77 -3.36
C ILE A 20 7.77 12.04 -3.29
N ASN A 21 7.18 13.22 -3.50
CA ASN A 21 7.91 14.48 -3.47
C ASN A 21 8.55 14.74 -2.10
N LYS A 22 7.86 14.41 -1.01
CA LYS A 22 8.39 14.55 0.36
C LYS A 22 9.61 13.66 0.56
N ARG A 23 9.54 12.39 0.19
CA ARG A 23 10.64 11.43 0.36
C ARG A 23 11.78 11.64 -0.63
N PHE A 24 11.48 12.16 -1.81
CA PHE A 24 12.50 12.56 -2.77
C PHE A 24 13.35 13.71 -2.23
N LYS A 25 12.72 14.73 -1.63
CA LYS A 25 13.39 15.89 -1.03
C LYS A 25 14.12 15.55 0.27
N TYR A 26 13.52 14.70 1.09
CA TYR A 26 14.03 14.30 2.40
C TYR A 26 14.15 12.77 2.45
N PRO A 27 15.18 12.18 1.83
CA PRO A 27 15.37 10.74 1.87
C PRO A 27 15.66 10.27 3.30
N PRO A 28 15.16 9.10 3.72
CA PRO A 28 15.50 8.54 5.03
C PRO A 28 17.00 8.26 5.10
N SER A 29 17.56 8.35 6.31
CA SER A 29 18.93 7.95 6.58
C SER A 29 19.11 6.45 6.29
N SER A 30 20.23 6.06 5.69
CA SER A 30 20.50 4.65 5.34
C SER A 30 20.53 3.70 6.54
N ASP A 31 20.70 4.22 7.77
CA ASP A 31 20.71 3.46 9.03
C ASP A 31 19.38 3.52 9.80
N SER A 32 18.38 4.27 9.33
CA SER A 32 17.07 4.21 9.98
C SER A 32 16.34 2.97 9.50
N GLY A 33 15.93 2.09 10.42
CA GLY A 33 15.00 0.98 10.16
C GLY A 33 13.59 1.41 9.71
N ASP A 34 13.44 2.65 9.26
CA ASP A 34 12.23 3.31 8.77
C ASP A 34 12.19 3.37 7.23
N ALA A 35 13.22 2.85 6.55
CA ALA A 35 13.25 2.76 5.10
C ALA A 35 12.29 1.67 4.61
N ASP A 36 11.41 2.01 3.67
CA ASP A 36 10.44 1.07 3.10
C ASP A 36 10.61 0.86 1.58
N VAL A 37 9.60 0.23 0.96
CA VAL A 37 9.58 -0.08 -0.46
C VAL A 37 9.71 1.18 -1.32
N LEU A 38 9.05 2.28 -0.97
CA LEU A 38 9.11 3.51 -1.75
C LEU A 38 10.53 4.11 -1.70
N ASP A 39 11.19 4.07 -0.56
CA ASP A 39 12.57 4.54 -0.43
C ASP A 39 13.53 3.70 -1.27
N THR A 40 13.29 2.39 -1.29
CA THR A 40 14.06 1.45 -2.12
C THR A 40 13.88 1.76 -3.60
N LEU A 41 12.64 1.95 -4.07
CA LEU A 41 12.35 2.31 -5.46
C LEU A 41 12.96 3.66 -5.85
N LEU A 42 12.88 4.66 -4.97
CA LEU A 42 13.48 5.98 -5.18
C LEU A 42 15.00 5.95 -5.18
N ARG A 43 15.63 5.01 -4.46
CA ARG A 43 17.07 4.78 -4.49
C ARG A 43 17.48 4.12 -5.81
N LEU A 44 16.79 3.04 -6.20
CA LEU A 44 17.04 2.33 -7.46
C LEU A 44 16.87 3.26 -8.68
N MET A 45 15.89 4.15 -8.67
CA MET A 45 15.69 5.16 -9.73
C MET A 45 16.90 6.12 -9.89
N ARG A 46 17.68 6.37 -8.84
CA ARG A 46 18.84 7.28 -8.86
C ARG A 46 20.13 6.63 -9.34
N GLU A 47 20.15 5.30 -9.45
CA GLU A 47 21.33 4.57 -9.90
C GLU A 47 21.58 4.83 -11.39
N ASN A 48 22.85 4.93 -11.80
CA ASN A 48 23.29 5.53 -13.07
C ASN A 48 22.90 4.71 -14.34
N GLU A 49 22.18 3.60 -14.17
CA GLU A 49 21.75 2.68 -15.23
C GLU A 49 20.28 2.20 -15.02
N SER A 50 19.52 2.90 -14.17
CA SER A 50 18.15 2.49 -13.85
C SER A 50 17.19 2.72 -15.02
N GLU A 51 16.45 1.67 -15.40
CA GLU A 51 15.30 1.78 -16.32
C GLU A 51 14.03 2.28 -15.62
N LEU A 52 14.05 2.38 -14.29
CA LEU A 52 12.90 2.76 -13.48
C LEU A 52 12.66 4.27 -13.58
N SER A 53 11.48 4.69 -14.06
CA SER A 53 11.09 6.10 -14.08
C SER A 53 10.18 6.48 -12.91
N LEU A 54 10.04 7.78 -12.67
CA LEU A 54 9.07 8.30 -11.69
C LEU A 54 7.63 7.91 -12.02
N ILE A 55 7.31 7.73 -13.30
CA ILE A 55 5.98 7.31 -13.76
C ILE A 55 5.74 5.86 -13.36
N ASP A 56 6.74 4.99 -13.52
CA ASP A 56 6.66 3.58 -13.12
C ASP A 56 6.47 3.45 -11.62
N ILE A 57 7.18 4.24 -10.81
CA ILE A 57 7.00 4.27 -9.35
C ILE A 57 5.56 4.67 -8.98
N LYS A 58 4.99 5.69 -9.65
CA LYS A 58 3.60 6.10 -9.40
C LYS A 58 2.61 4.98 -9.75
N HIS A 59 2.80 4.30 -10.87
CA HIS A 59 1.95 3.17 -11.26
C HIS A 59 2.08 2.01 -10.27
N LEU A 60 3.30 1.65 -9.87
CA LEU A 60 3.53 0.60 -8.88
C LEU A 60 2.85 0.89 -7.54
N LEU A 61 2.89 2.14 -7.06
CA LEU A 61 2.16 2.52 -5.84
C LEU A 61 0.65 2.36 -5.98
N MET A 62 0.09 2.75 -7.13
CA MET A 62 -1.33 2.53 -7.44
C MET A 62 -1.69 1.04 -7.47
N ASP A 63 -0.86 0.22 -8.12
CA ASP A 63 -1.07 -1.22 -8.23
C ASP A 63 -1.00 -1.90 -6.86
N PHE A 64 0.03 -1.61 -6.07
CA PHE A 64 0.17 -2.17 -4.72
C PHE A 64 -0.97 -1.77 -3.80
N PHE A 65 -1.37 -0.50 -3.83
CA PHE A 65 -2.45 -0.01 -2.97
C PHE A 65 -3.79 -0.65 -3.33
N THR A 66 -4.11 -0.72 -4.63
CA THR A 66 -5.39 -1.29 -5.09
C THR A 66 -5.44 -2.80 -4.89
N ALA A 67 -4.40 -3.54 -5.29
CA ALA A 67 -4.32 -4.99 -5.13
C ALA A 67 -4.30 -5.39 -3.64
N GLY A 68 -3.54 -4.66 -2.81
CA GLY A 68 -3.49 -4.90 -1.37
C GLY A 68 -4.84 -4.66 -0.69
N THR A 69 -5.53 -3.57 -1.03
CA THR A 69 -6.82 -3.23 -0.42
C THR A 69 -7.90 -4.25 -0.77
N ASP A 70 -8.03 -4.62 -2.05
CA ASP A 70 -9.06 -5.54 -2.51
C ASP A 70 -8.90 -6.94 -1.89
N THR A 71 -7.67 -7.49 -1.96
CA THR A 71 -7.39 -8.84 -1.46
C THR A 71 -7.48 -8.93 0.06
N THR A 72 -6.95 -7.95 0.81
CA THR A 72 -6.98 -7.98 2.28
C THR A 72 -8.38 -7.74 2.81
N SER A 73 -9.14 -6.79 2.24
CA SER A 73 -10.52 -6.53 2.64
C SER A 73 -11.40 -7.74 2.39
N SER A 74 -11.31 -8.36 1.22
CA SER A 74 -12.06 -9.58 0.88
C SER A 74 -11.70 -10.74 1.83
N THR A 75 -10.42 -10.95 2.09
CA THR A 75 -9.96 -11.99 3.03
C THR A 75 -10.52 -11.77 4.44
N LEU A 76 -10.49 -10.53 4.94
CA LEU A 76 -11.03 -10.20 6.26
C LEU A 76 -12.55 -10.36 6.32
N GLU A 77 -13.26 -9.95 5.27
CA GLU A 77 -14.71 -10.11 5.15
C GLU A 77 -15.10 -11.59 5.25
N TRP A 78 -14.43 -12.46 4.49
CA TRP A 78 -14.66 -13.91 4.56
C TRP A 78 -14.28 -14.50 5.90
N ALA A 79 -13.12 -14.11 6.46
CA ALA A 79 -12.68 -14.59 7.76
C ALA A 79 -13.70 -14.25 8.85
N MET A 80 -14.14 -12.99 8.92
CA MET A 80 -15.14 -12.54 9.90
C MET A 80 -16.50 -13.21 9.67
N THR A 81 -16.92 -13.37 8.41
CA THR A 81 -18.15 -14.08 8.06
C THR A 81 -18.11 -15.52 8.58
N GLU A 82 -17.01 -16.24 8.37
CA GLU A 82 -16.85 -17.61 8.85
C GLU A 82 -16.79 -17.68 10.38
N LEU A 83 -16.13 -16.74 11.05
CA LEU A 83 -16.08 -16.69 12.51
C LEU A 83 -17.48 -16.46 13.11
N ILE A 84 -18.25 -15.49 12.58
CA ILE A 84 -19.60 -15.18 13.06
C ILE A 84 -20.53 -16.40 12.90
N ARG A 85 -20.35 -17.18 11.83
CA ARG A 85 -21.13 -18.40 11.57
C ARG A 85 -20.69 -19.59 12.43
N ASN A 86 -19.52 -19.54 13.06
CA ASN A 86 -18.95 -20.61 13.89
C ASN A 86 -18.50 -20.09 15.26
N PRO A 87 -19.42 -19.89 16.22
CA PRO A 87 -19.13 -19.28 17.53
C PRO A 87 -18.02 -19.98 18.33
N GLU A 88 -17.91 -21.32 18.24
CA GLU A 88 -16.82 -22.07 18.90
C GLU A 88 -15.43 -21.70 18.35
N LYS A 89 -15.31 -21.53 17.02
CA LYS A 89 -14.06 -21.09 16.38
C LYS A 89 -13.74 -19.63 16.72
N MET A 90 -14.76 -18.78 16.81
CA MET A 90 -14.59 -17.39 17.26
C MET A 90 -14.07 -17.32 18.70
N ALA A 91 -14.65 -18.09 19.62
CA ALA A 91 -14.19 -18.14 21.02
C ALA A 91 -12.72 -18.61 21.11
N LYS A 92 -12.35 -19.61 20.31
CA LYS A 92 -10.95 -20.06 20.24
C LYS A 92 -10.00 -18.98 19.71
N ALA A 93 -10.35 -18.32 18.60
CA ALA A 93 -9.52 -17.26 18.01
C ALA A 93 -9.35 -16.07 18.96
N GLN A 94 -10.36 -15.75 19.77
CA GLN A 94 -10.26 -14.73 20.82
C GLN A 94 -9.32 -15.15 21.96
N ALA A 95 -9.40 -16.41 22.39
CA ALA A 95 -8.50 -16.95 23.41
C ALA A 95 -7.03 -17.02 22.94
N GLU A 96 -6.75 -17.05 21.64
CA GLU A 96 -5.38 -16.96 21.09
C GLU A 96 -4.76 -15.55 21.21
N LEU A 97 -5.57 -14.52 21.50
CA LEU A 97 -5.10 -13.14 21.71
C LEU A 97 -4.76 -12.83 23.19
N GLU A 98 -5.11 -13.72 24.12
CA GLU A 98 -4.77 -13.66 25.55
C GLU A 98 -3.38 -14.27 25.82
#